data_AF-A0A0S2F7N9-F1
#
_entry.id   AF-A0A0S2F7N9-F1
#
_cell.length_a   1.000
_cell.length_b   1.000
_cell.length_c   1.000
_cell.angle_alpha   90.00
_cell.angle_beta   90.00
_cell.angle_gamma   90.00
#
_symmetry.space_group_name_H-M   'P 1'
#
loop_
_entity.id
_entity.type
_entity.pdbx_description
1 polymer ?
#
loop_
_entity_poly.entity_id
_entity_poly.type
_entity_poly.pdbx_seq_one_letter_code
_entity_poly.pdbx_strand_id
1 'polypeptide(L)'
;MSQRRPKARLDGNHTVIARHFEALGCSVVELPHAGVAGFPDLVVGCIGRNRLVEIKNPDTAYGRAGLNKNQQEFNRDWRGEPMFAVCSEDEATALVLNWRRA
;
A
#
# COMPACT_ATOMS: atom_id res chain seq x y z
N MET A 1 0.15 2.46 -31.12
CA MET A 1 -0.36 1.22 -30.50
C MET A 1 0.23 1.15 -29.09
N SER A 2 -0.55 1.40 -28.05
CA SER A 2 -0.04 1.35 -26.67
C SER A 2 0.09 -0.11 -26.25
N GLN A 3 1.32 -0.60 -26.07
CA GLN A 3 1.60 -1.93 -25.53
C GLN A 3 1.05 -1.98 -24.09
N ARG A 4 -0.11 -2.63 -23.91
CA ARG A 4 -0.57 -3.05 -22.58
C ARG A 4 0.43 -4.07 -22.05
N ARG A 5 1.19 -3.68 -21.03
CA ARG A 5 1.97 -4.62 -20.23
C ARG A 5 1.01 -5.66 -19.61
N PRO A 6 1.35 -6.95 -19.59
CA PRO A 6 0.53 -7.94 -18.89
C PRO A 6 0.37 -7.52 -17.44
N LYS A 7 -0.87 -7.62 -16.92
CA LYS A 7 -1.21 -7.32 -15.53
C LYS A 7 -0.26 -8.14 -14.65
N ALA A 8 0.60 -7.48 -13.88
CA ALA A 8 1.42 -8.17 -12.89
C ALA A 8 0.47 -8.99 -12.02
N ARG A 9 0.79 -10.27 -11.80
CA ARG A 9 -0.04 -11.15 -10.96
C ARG A 9 -0.09 -10.53 -9.56
N LEU A 10 -1.23 -9.94 -9.21
CA LEU A 10 -1.49 -9.46 -7.86
C LEU A 10 -1.25 -10.62 -6.90
N ASP A 11 -0.38 -10.37 -5.94
CA ASP A 11 -0.01 -11.33 -4.92
C ASP A 11 -1.22 -11.62 -4.02
N GLY A 12 -1.35 -12.85 -3.51
CA GLY A 12 -2.42 -13.20 -2.58
C GLY A 12 -2.43 -12.27 -1.36
N ASN A 13 -1.24 -11.82 -0.93
CA ASN A 13 -1.10 -10.90 0.19
C ASN A 13 -1.73 -9.52 -0.07
N HIS A 14 -1.70 -9.03 -1.31
CA HIS A 14 -2.29 -7.74 -1.66
C HIS A 14 -3.80 -7.75 -1.39
N THR A 15 -4.49 -8.74 -1.96
CA THR A 15 -5.95 -8.86 -1.83
C THR A 15 -6.35 -9.04 -0.37
N VAL A 16 -5.63 -9.87 0.39
CA VAL A 16 -5.92 -10.10 1.82
C VAL A 16 -5.87 -8.80 2.60
N ILE A 17 -4.77 -8.05 2.50
CA ILE A 17 -4.58 -6.81 3.26
C ILE A 17 -5.57 -5.72 2.81
N ALA A 18 -5.83 -5.58 1.51
CA ALA A 18 -6.81 -4.62 1.00
C ALA A 18 -8.22 -4.89 1.58
N ARG A 19 -8.67 -6.15 1.56
CA ARG A 19 -9.96 -6.55 2.15
C ARG A 19 -9.98 -6.38 3.67
N HIS A 20 -8.86 -6.59 4.34
CA HIS A 20 -8.78 -6.38 5.78
C HIS A 20 -8.95 -4.91 6.16
N PHE A 21 -8.36 -3.97 5.42
CA PHE A 21 -8.61 -2.53 5.63
C PHE A 21 -10.09 -2.17 5.45
N GLU A 22 -10.76 -2.73 4.44
CA GLU A 22 -12.20 -2.55 4.24
C GLU A 22 -13.02 -3.12 5.41
N ALA A 23 -12.68 -4.33 5.88
CA ALA A 23 -13.34 -4.97 7.03
C ALA A 23 -13.17 -4.16 8.32
N LEU A 24 -12.06 -3.43 8.47
CA LEU A 24 -11.83 -2.49 9.56
C LEU A 24 -12.64 -1.18 9.42
N GLY A 25 -13.41 -1.00 8.34
CA GLY A 25 -14.26 0.16 8.10
C GLY A 25 -13.55 1.30 7.36
N CYS A 26 -12.44 1.03 6.67
CA CYS A 26 -11.79 1.99 5.79
C CYS A 26 -12.36 1.89 4.36
N SER A 27 -12.20 2.96 3.57
CA SER A 27 -12.37 2.88 2.12
C SER A 27 -11.02 2.59 1.47
N VAL A 28 -10.96 1.75 0.44
CA VAL A 28 -9.70 1.34 -0.21
C VAL A 28 -9.78 1.56 -1.71
N VAL A 29 -8.73 2.14 -2.28
CA VAL A 29 -8.50 2.19 -3.73
C VAL A 29 -7.17 1.50 -4.03
N GLU A 30 -7.23 0.40 -4.78
CA GLU A 30 -6.05 -0.32 -5.28
C GLU A 30 -5.48 0.40 -6.52
N LEU A 31 -4.18 0.70 -6.51
CA LEU A 31 -3.48 1.48 -7.54
C LEU A 31 -2.25 0.76 -8.12
N PRO A 32 -2.34 -0.54 -8.51
CA PRO A 32 -1.19 -1.30 -9.01
C PRO A 32 -0.57 -0.73 -10.32
N HIS A 33 -1.22 0.25 -10.96
CA HIS A 33 -0.78 0.85 -12.22
C HIS A 33 -1.03 2.37 -12.27
N ALA A 34 -0.69 3.10 -11.20
CA ALA A 34 -0.84 4.57 -11.16
C ALA A 34 0.00 5.34 -12.21
N GLY A 35 0.88 4.66 -12.95
CA GLY A 35 1.75 5.29 -13.96
C GLY A 35 2.92 6.10 -13.37
N VAL A 36 3.01 6.18 -12.04
CA VAL A 36 4.08 6.85 -11.30
C VAL A 36 4.96 5.80 -10.64
N ALA A 37 6.27 5.87 -10.88
CA ALA A 37 7.22 4.91 -10.31
C ALA A 37 7.28 5.05 -8.79
N GLY A 38 7.18 3.92 -8.07
CA GLY A 38 7.25 3.90 -6.61
C GLY A 38 5.99 4.40 -5.90
N PHE A 39 4.92 4.73 -6.64
CA PHE A 39 3.64 5.07 -6.04
C PHE A 39 3.06 3.85 -5.29
N PRO A 40 2.48 4.07 -4.09
CA PRO A 40 1.94 3.01 -3.22
C PRO A 40 0.89 2.14 -3.89
N ASP A 41 0.80 0.91 -3.41
CA ASP A 41 -0.22 -0.05 -3.81
C ASP A 41 -1.66 0.42 -3.52
N LEU A 42 -1.90 1.07 -2.38
CA LEU A 42 -3.23 1.49 -1.95
C LEU A 42 -3.29 2.97 -1.55
N VAL A 43 -4.46 3.58 -1.77
CA VAL A 43 -4.94 4.73 -1.01
C VAL A 43 -6.05 4.27 -0.08
N VAL A 44 -5.87 4.48 1.23
CA VAL A 44 -6.81 4.07 2.27
C VAL A 44 -7.43 5.31 2.92
N GLY A 45 -8.74 5.46 2.78
CA GLY A 45 -9.52 6.49 3.47
C GLY A 45 -9.86 6.04 4.89
N CYS A 46 -9.41 6.79 5.89
CA CYS A 46 -9.74 6.55 7.30
C CYS A 46 -9.88 7.91 8.02
N ILE A 47 -10.95 8.09 8.80
CA ILE A 47 -11.20 9.29 9.64
C ILE A 47 -10.97 10.65 8.94
N GLY A 48 -11.41 10.77 7.69
CA GLY A 48 -11.27 12.01 6.91
C GLY A 48 -9.85 12.28 6.37
N ARG A 49 -8.95 11.30 6.44
CA ARG A 49 -7.58 11.35 5.89
C ARG A 49 -7.39 10.28 4.82
N ASN A 50 -6.59 10.61 3.81
CA ASN A 50 -6.15 9.68 2.76
C ASN A 50 -4.75 9.19 3.10
N ARG A 51 -4.61 7.90 3.41
CA ARG A 51 -3.36 7.26 3.80
C ARG A 51 -2.77 6.50 2.63
N LEU A 52 -1.48 6.67 2.39
CA LEU A 52 -0.73 5.97 1.36
C LEU A 52 -0.15 4.67 1.94
N VAL A 53 -0.47 3.52 1.33
CA VAL A 53 -0.08 2.21 1.87
C VAL A 53 0.57 1.35 0.80
N GLU A 54 1.74 0.82 1.10
CA GLU A 54 2.50 -0.13 0.30
C GLU A 54 2.42 -1.51 0.93
N ILE A 55 2.09 -2.53 0.15
CA ILE A 55 1.96 -3.90 0.64
C ILE A 55 3.24 -4.68 0.34
N LYS A 56 3.77 -5.35 1.36
CA LYS A 56 4.92 -6.23 1.24
C LYS A 56 4.50 -7.68 1.44
N ASN A 57 5.00 -8.58 0.60
CA ASN A 57 4.87 -10.01 0.85
C ASN A 57 6.14 -10.56 1.53
N PRO A 58 6.08 -10.92 2.82
CA PRO A 58 7.24 -11.43 3.57
C PRO A 58 7.75 -12.78 3.06
N ASP A 59 6.96 -13.52 2.28
CA ASP A 59 7.39 -14.79 1.67
C ASP A 59 8.36 -14.57 0.52
N THR A 60 8.36 -13.37 -0.06
CA THR A 60 9.28 -13.01 -1.15
C THR A 60 10.54 -12.32 -0.63
N ALA A 61 11.70 -12.62 -1.22
CA ALA A 61 12.95 -11.94 -0.87
C ALA A 61 12.83 -10.41 -1.04
N TYR A 62 12.08 -9.98 -2.04
CA TYR A 62 11.81 -8.58 -2.32
C TYR A 62 10.94 -7.92 -1.25
N GLY A 63 9.87 -8.57 -0.78
CA GLY A 63 9.02 -8.02 0.26
C GLY A 63 9.71 -7.93 1.63
N ARG A 64 10.67 -8.82 1.92
CA ARG A 64 11.52 -8.73 3.13
C ARG A 64 12.54 -7.60 3.09
N ALA A 65 12.88 -7.09 1.90
CA ALA A 65 13.88 -6.04 1.73
C ALA A 65 13.35 -4.61 2.03
N GLY A 66 12.09 -4.49 2.47
CA GLY A 66 11.45 -3.20 2.72
C GLY A 66 11.07 -2.47 1.43
N LEU A 67 11.11 -1.14 1.45
CA LEU A 67 10.82 -0.32 0.28
C LEU A 67 11.95 -0.47 -0.76
N ASN A 68 11.59 -0.64 -2.03
CA ASN A 68 12.58 -0.60 -3.10
C ASN A 68 13.09 0.84 -3.33
N LYS A 69 14.11 1.00 -4.18
CA LYS A 69 14.68 2.31 -4.51
C LYS A 69 13.63 3.33 -4.98
N ASN A 70 12.75 2.97 -5.92
CA ASN A 70 11.74 3.89 -6.46
C ASN A 70 10.71 4.30 -5.40
N GLN A 71 10.34 3.39 -4.50
CA GLN A 71 9.40 3.62 -3.42
C GLN A 71 10.02 4.52 -2.33
N GLN A 72 11.30 4.33 -2.03
CA GLN A 72 12.03 5.23 -1.14
C GLN A 72 12.13 6.64 -1.75
N GLU A 73 12.44 6.74 -3.04
CA GLU A 73 12.50 8.03 -3.75
C GLU A 73 11.13 8.72 -3.77
N PHE A 74 10.06 8.00 -4.13
CA PHE A 74 8.70 8.53 -4.08
C PHE A 74 8.35 9.01 -2.67
N ASN A 75 8.55 8.18 -1.65
CA ASN A 75 8.19 8.52 -0.27
C ASN A 75 8.99 9.72 0.27
N ARG A 76 10.26 9.86 -0.14
CA ARG A 76 11.11 11.00 0.22
C ARG A 76 10.66 12.30 -0.45
N ASP A 77 10.35 12.23 -1.74
CA ASP A 77 10.08 13.41 -2.56
C ASP A 77 8.60 13.83 -2.50
N TRP A 78 7.72 12.94 -2.04
CA TRP A 78 6.30 13.21 -1.85
C TRP A 78 6.09 14.25 -0.74
N ARG A 79 5.32 15.30 -1.07
CA ARG A 79 5.06 16.43 -0.16
C ARG A 79 3.77 16.28 0.64
N GLY A 80 3.10 15.14 0.54
CA GLY A 80 1.92 14.79 1.32
C GLY A 80 2.28 13.93 2.52
N GLU A 81 1.32 13.09 2.95
CA GLU A 81 1.56 12.16 4.07
C GLU A 81 2.57 11.06 3.71
N PRO A 82 3.37 10.58 4.67
CA PRO A 82 4.29 9.47 4.45
C PRO A 82 3.54 8.20 4.10
N MET A 83 4.17 7.36 3.28
CA MET A 83 3.70 6.04 2.94
C MET A 83 3.97 5.04 4.07
N PHE A 84 2.99 4.19 4.37
CA PHE A 84 3.10 3.11 5.33
C PHE A 84 3.33 1.79 4.62
N ALA A 85 4.37 1.04 5.01
CA ALA A 85 4.56 -0.33 4.55
C ALA A 85 3.90 -1.30 5.53
N VAL A 86 3.14 -2.26 5.01
CA VAL A 86 2.47 -3.31 5.80
C VAL A 86 2.64 -4.66 5.12
N CYS A 87 2.82 -5.70 5.93
CA CYS A 87 3.02 -7.06 5.45
C CYS A 87 2.00 -8.08 5.98
N SER A 88 1.17 -7.69 6.96
CA SER A 88 0.16 -8.57 7.58
C SER A 88 -1.12 -7.82 7.98
N GLU A 89 -2.18 -8.59 8.27
CA GLU A 89 -3.45 -8.09 8.80
C GLU A 89 -3.31 -7.46 10.20
N ASP A 90 -2.40 -8.00 11.02
CA ASP A 90 -2.10 -7.46 12.37
C ASP A 90 -1.48 -6.06 12.29
N GLU A 91 -0.52 -5.86 11.38
CA GLU A 91 0.08 -4.54 11.14
C GLU A 91 -0.95 -3.54 10.60
N ALA A 92 -1.81 -3.98 9.66
CA ALA A 92 -2.90 -3.16 9.15
C ALA A 92 -3.88 -2.75 10.27
N THR A 93 -4.21 -3.68 11.17
CA THR A 93 -5.06 -3.41 12.35
C THR A 93 -4.42 -2.38 13.28
N ALA A 94 -3.16 -2.59 13.65
CA ALA A 94 -2.42 -1.67 14.51
C ALA A 94 -2.35 -0.27 13.90
N LEU A 95 -2.15 -0.19 12.58
CA LEU A 95 -2.08 1.06 11.86
C LEU A 95 -3.42 1.82 11.88
N VAL A 96 -4.54 1.15 11.63
CA VAL A 96 -5.89 1.76 11.72
C VAL A 96 -6.20 2.22 13.14
N LEU A 97 -5.84 1.44 14.16
CA LEU A 97 -6.01 1.83 15.56
C LEU A 97 -5.20 3.08 15.91
N ASN A 98 -3.97 3.19 15.39
CA ASN A 98 -3.13 4.37 15.58
C ASN A 98 -3.73 5.60 14.89
N TRP A 99 -4.22 5.45 13.65
CA TRP A 99 -4.88 6.57 12.95
C TRP A 99 -6.08 7.09 13.74
N ARG A 100 -6.94 6.22 14.26
CA ARG A 100 -8.15 6.61 15.01
C ARG A 100 -7.90 7.31 16.35
N ARG A 101 -6.68 7.24 16.88
CA ARG A 101 -6.29 7.88 18.15
C ARG A 101 -5.67 9.26 17.98
N ALA A 102 -5.23 9.60 16.77
CA ALA A 102 -4.57 10.86 16.44
C ALA A 102 -5.58 11.92 15.98
#